data_AF-A0A7K6U3N8-F1
#
_entry.id   AF-A0A7K6U3N8-F1
#
_cell.length_a   1.000
_cell.length_b   1.000
_cell.length_c   1.000
_cell.angle_alpha   90.00
_cell.angle_beta   90.00
_cell.angle_gamma   90.00
#
_symmetry.space_group_name_H-M   'P 1'
#
loop_
_entity.id
_entity.type
_entity.pdbx_description
1 polymer ?
#
loop_
_entity_poly.entity_id
_entity_poly.type
_entity_poly.pdbx_seq_one_letter_code
_entity_poly.pdbx_strand_id
1 'polypeptide(L)' 'LLPLRFALASHFFWGLWSILQAKISTIEFGYLDYAQSRFQAYFQHKAQ' A
#
# COMPACT_ATOMS: atom_id res chain seq x y z
N LEU A 1 -10.32 -14.50 9.29
CA LEU A 1 -8.96 -15.08 9.11
C LEU A 1 -8.46 -14.97 7.67
N LEU A 2 -9.07 -15.66 6.69
CA LEU A 2 -8.69 -15.54 5.28
C LEU A 2 -8.83 -14.12 4.67
N PRO A 3 -9.95 -13.38 4.90
CA PRO A 3 -10.11 -12.03 4.35
C PRO A 3 -9.08 -11.02 4.91
N LEU A 4 -8.69 -11.18 6.18
CA LEU A 4 -7.67 -10.32 6.81
C LEU A 4 -6.29 -10.54 6.16
N ARG A 5 -5.94 -11.79 5.82
CA ARG A 5 -4.69 -12.13 5.12
C ARG A 5 -4.65 -11.51 3.72
N PHE A 6 -5.77 -11.50 3.00
CA PHE A 6 -5.87 -10.84 1.69
C PHE A 6 -5.84 -9.31 1.81
N ALA A 7 -6.41 -8.73 2.87
CA ALA A 7 -6.26 -7.30 3.13
C ALA A 7 -4.78 -6.92 3.34
N LEU A 8 -4.05 -7.68 4.17
CA LEU A 8 -2.61 -7.47 4.37
C LEU A 8 -1.83 -7.58 3.05
N ALA A 9 -2.09 -8.62 2.25
CA ALA A 9 -1.45 -8.77 0.94
C ALA A 9 -1.75 -7.58 0.02
N SER A 10 -3.00 -7.11 0.00
CA SER A 10 -3.43 -5.94 -0.78
C SER A 10 -2.69 -4.67 -0.35
N HIS A 11 -2.66 -4.35 0.94
CA HIS A 11 -1.96 -3.17 1.44
C HIS A 11 -0.48 -3.18 1.09
N PHE A 12 0.18 -4.33 1.26
CA PHE A 12 1.60 -4.45 0.94
C PHE A 12 1.87 -4.32 -0.56
N PHE A 13 1.07 -5.01 -1.38
CA PHE A 13 1.20 -4.98 -2.85
C PHE A 13 1.04 -3.56 -3.40
N TRP A 14 -0.03 -2.88 -3.00
CA TRP A 14 -0.31 -1.54 -3.51
C TRP A 14 0.63 -0.46 -2.95
N GLY A 15 1.19 -0.67 -1.75
CA GLY A 15 2.28 0.17 -1.24
C GLY A 15 3.52 0.11 -2.13
N LEU A 16 3.96 -1.10 -2.51
CA LEU A 16 5.09 -1.29 -3.43
C LEU A 16 4.81 -0.76 -4.83
N TRP A 17 3.64 -1.07 -5.39
CA TRP A 17 3.21 -0.53 -6.69
C TRP A 17 3.31 1.00 -6.69
N SER A 18 2.84 1.66 -5.63
CA SER A 18 2.82 3.11 -5.56
C SER A 18 4.23 3.73 -5.49
N ILE A 19 5.16 3.11 -4.74
CA ILE A 19 6.57 3.53 -4.73
C ILE A 19 7.18 3.45 -6.12
N LEU A 20 6.90 2.38 -6.88
CA LEU A 20 7.40 2.24 -8.24
C LEU A 20 6.80 3.33 -9.14
N GLN A 21 5.49 3.55 -9.05
CA GLN A 21 4.79 4.56 -9.85
C GLN A 21 5.27 5.99 -9.56
N ALA A 22 5.68 6.30 -8.33
CA ALA A 22 6.30 7.59 -8.02
C ALA A 22 7.54 7.90 -8.88
N LYS A 23 8.19 6.88 -9.45
CA LYS A 23 9.36 7.03 -10.34
C LYS A 23 9.03 6.94 -11.82
N ILE A 24 8.00 6.19 -12.21
CA ILE A 24 7.77 5.82 -13.61
C ILE A 24 6.49 6.37 -14.22
N SER A 25 5.55 6.85 -13.39
CA SER A 25 4.27 7.35 -13.84
C SER A 25 4.36 8.81 -14.28
N THR A 26 3.60 9.17 -15.32
CA THR A 26 3.38 10.55 -15.76
C THR A 26 2.10 11.15 -15.18
N ILE A 27 1.31 10.37 -14.44
CA ILE A 27 0.06 10.82 -13.83
C ILE A 27 0.39 11.65 -12.59
N GLU A 28 -0.19 12.84 -12.48
CA GLU A 28 -0.07 13.69 -11.30
C GLU A 28 -0.88 13.10 -10.14
N PHE A 29 -0.20 12.39 -9.26
CA PHE A 29 -0.81 11.73 -8.11
C PHE A 29 0.20 11.67 -6.95
N GLY A 30 -0.30 11.82 -5.71
CA GLY A 30 0.50 11.71 -4.48
C GLY A 30 0.92 10.28 -4.16
N TYR A 31 1.77 9.67 -4.99
CA TYR A 31 2.18 8.27 -4.88
C TYR A 31 2.87 7.95 -3.54
N LEU A 32 3.76 8.82 -3.06
CA LEU A 32 4.46 8.56 -1.80
C LEU A 32 3.51 8.63 -0.58
N ASP A 33 2.59 9.59 -0.57
CA ASP A 33 1.55 9.70 0.47
C ASP A 33 0.62 8.48 0.45
N TYR A 34 0.25 8.03 -0.75
CA TYR A 34 -0.54 6.81 -0.91
C TYR A 34 0.22 5.59 -0.40
N ALA A 35 1.49 5.40 -0.80
CA ALA A 35 2.32 4.31 -0.30
C ALA A 35 2.39 4.29 1.23
N GLN A 36 2.63 5.45 1.86
CA GLN A 36 2.66 5.59 3.30
C GLN A 36 1.34 5.18 3.95
N SER A 37 0.20 5.66 3.43
CA SER A 37 -1.12 5.28 3.95
C SER A 37 -1.39 3.78 3.84
N ARG A 38 -0.96 3.12 2.75
CA ARG A 38 -1.12 1.69 2.55
C ARG A 38 -0.29 0.89 3.55
N PHE A 39 0.97 1.26 3.78
CA PHE A 39 1.81 0.58 4.77
C PHE A 39 1.35 0.82 6.21
N GLN A 40 0.87 2.01 6.54
CA GLN A 40 0.28 2.27 7.85
C GLN A 40 -0.90 1.33 8.12
N ALA A 41 -1.83 1.21 7.17
CA ALA A 41 -2.96 0.29 7.28
C ALA A 41 -2.52 -1.19 7.36
N TYR A 42 -1.49 -1.58 6.59
CA TYR A 42 -0.89 -2.93 6.70
C TYR A 42 -0.44 -3.22 8.14
N PHE A 43 0.34 -2.34 8.75
CA PHE A 43 0.87 -2.56 10.10
C PHE A 43 -0.22 -2.48 11.17
N GLN A 44 -1.22 -1.62 11.01
CA GLN A 44 -2.39 -1.59 11.88
C GLN A 44 -3.16 -2.90 11.86
N HIS A 45 -3.43 -3.46 10.68
CA HIS A 45 -4.15 -4.74 10.54
C HIS A 45 -3.32 -5.95 10.93
N LYS A 46 -1.98 -5.89 10.83
CA LYS A 46 -1.08 -6.98 11.22
C LYS A 46 -0.93 -7.10 12.73
N ALA A 47 -1.08 -5.98 13.45
CA ALA A 47 -0.98 -5.93 14.92
C ALA A 47 -2.28 -6.37 15.64
N GLN A 48 -3.35 -6.65 14.88
CA GLN A 48 -4.63 -7.18 15.33
C GLN A 48 -4.67 -8.70 15.16
#